data_AF-A0A6N9BBB3-F1
#
_entry.id   AF-A0A6N9BBB3-F1
#
_cell.length_a   1.000
_cell.length_b   1.000
_cell.length_c   1.000
_cell.angle_alpha   90.00
_cell.angle_beta   90.00
_cell.angle_gamma   90.00
#
_symmetry.space_group_name_H-M   'P 1'
#
loop_
_entity.id
_entity.type
_entity.pdbx_description
1 polymer ?
#
loop_
_entity_poly.entity_id
_entity_poly.type
_entity_poly.pdbx_seq_one_letter_code
_entity_poly.pdbx_strand_id
1 'polypeptide(L)' 'GARNIRQLVSAERGPHSEKPAEVRRRIEAMFPGQSKIELFSRDPAPGWTAWGLEALGVGPDRAGLEGAGDE' A
#
# COMPACT_ATOMS: atom_id res chain seq x y z
N GLY A 1 -1.13 -17.41 -5.57
CA GLY A 1 -1.23 -17.64 -4.12
C GLY A 1 -2.53 -18.32 -3.80
N ALA A 2 -3.03 -18.11 -2.58
CA ALA A 2 -4.25 -18.71 -2.07
C ALA A 2 -5.49 -18.33 -2.90
N ARG A 3 -6.42 -19.27 -3.09
CA ARG A 3 -7.67 -19.07 -3.84
C ARG A 3 -8.92 -19.16 -2.97
N ASN A 4 -8.77 -19.41 -1.67
CA ASN A 4 -9.83 -19.64 -0.70
C ASN A 4 -9.91 -18.53 0.36
N ILE A 5 -9.35 -17.34 0.08
CA ILE A 5 -9.41 -16.20 1.00
C ILE A 5 -10.80 -15.56 0.91
N ARG A 6 -11.49 -15.43 2.06
CA ARG A 6 -12.81 -14.79 2.11
C ARG A 6 -12.70 -13.32 1.71
N GLN A 7 -13.59 -12.90 0.81
CA GLN A 7 -13.60 -11.53 0.28
C GLN A 7 -14.33 -10.54 1.21
N LEU A 8 -15.27 -11.04 2.03
CA LEU A 8 -15.90 -10.23 3.07
C LEU A 8 -14.92 -10.02 4.24
N VAL A 9 -14.70 -8.76 4.59
CA VAL A 9 -13.90 -8.35 5.76
C VAL A 9 -14.86 -7.75 6.79
N SER A 10 -14.82 -8.30 8.01
CA SER A 10 -15.44 -7.70 9.19
C SER A 10 -14.31 -7.36 10.15
N ALA A 11 -14.22 -6.09 10.53
CA ALA A 11 -13.19 -5.55 11.40
C ALA A 11 -13.77 -4.38 12.20
N GLU A 12 -13.17 -4.08 13.35
CA GLU A 12 -13.50 -2.88 14.11
C GLU A 12 -13.13 -1.62 13.31
N ARG A 13 -13.93 -0.56 13.47
CA ARG A 13 -13.70 0.70 12.76
C ARG A 13 -12.57 1.48 13.44
N GLY A 14 -11.49 1.72 12.71
CA GLY A 14 -10.40 2.62 13.13
C GLY A 14 -10.70 4.12 12.92
N PRO A 15 -9.66 4.97 12.96
CA PRO A 15 -9.76 6.39 12.63
C PRO A 15 -10.37 6.67 11.24
N HIS A 16 -10.68 7.93 10.99
CA HIS A 16 -11.36 8.33 9.76
C HIS A 16 -10.62 7.83 8.50
N SER A 17 -11.37 7.09 7.66
CA SER A 17 -10.90 6.47 6.41
C SER A 17 -9.79 5.41 6.56
N GLU A 18 -9.42 5.00 7.77
CA GLU A 18 -8.44 3.93 7.98
C GLU A 18 -8.96 2.60 7.42
N LYS A 19 -8.16 1.97 6.57
CA LYS A 19 -8.48 0.66 6.00
C LYS A 19 -7.97 -0.43 6.93
N PRO A 20 -8.70 -1.55 7.13
CA PRO A 20 -8.22 -2.65 7.95
C PRO A 20 -6.93 -3.27 7.38
N ALA A 21 -5.88 -3.39 8.20
CA ALA A 21 -4.61 -3.99 7.80
C ALA A 21 -4.73 -5.44 7.27
N GLU A 22 -5.79 -6.15 7.66
CA GLU A 22 -6.13 -7.49 7.17
C GLU A 22 -6.30 -7.55 5.65
N VAL A 23 -6.72 -6.45 5.01
CA VAL A 23 -6.89 -6.40 3.55
C VAL A 23 -5.54 -6.63 2.84
N ARG A 24 -4.47 -5.95 3.28
CA ARG A 24 -3.12 -6.13 2.71
C ARG A 24 -2.64 -7.57 2.87
N ARG A 25 -2.76 -8.13 4.09
CA ARG A 25 -2.37 -9.53 4.39
C ARG A 25 -3.09 -10.55 3.50
N ARG A 26 -4.39 -10.35 3.28
CA ARG A 26 -5.18 -11.20 2.38
C ARG A 26 -4.71 -11.10 0.93
N ILE A 27 -4.41 -9.90 0.46
CA ILE A 27 -3.87 -9.69 -0.89
C ILE A 27 -2.50 -10.35 -1.04
N GLU A 28 -1.62 -10.27 -0.04
CA GLU A 28 -0.33 -10.96 -0.02
C GLU A 28 -0.47 -12.48 -0.08
N ALA A 29 -1.42 -13.05 0.67
CA ALA A 29 -1.71 -14.48 0.60
C ALA A 29 -2.20 -14.88 -0.81
N MET A 30 -3.07 -14.08 -1.43
CA MET A 30 -3.59 -14.34 -2.78
C MET A 30 -2.50 -14.19 -3.86
N PHE A 31 -1.62 -13.20 -3.73
CA PHE A 31 -0.64 -12.79 -4.75
C PHE A 31 0.79 -12.65 -4.17
N PRO A 32 1.42 -13.74 -3.72
CA PRO A 32 2.68 -13.68 -2.98
C PRO A 32 3.87 -13.23 -3.83
N GLY A 33 3.86 -13.50 -5.14
CA GLY A 33 4.99 -13.19 -6.04
C GLY A 33 4.82 -11.92 -6.86
N GLN A 34 3.71 -11.19 -6.71
CA GLN A 34 3.42 -10.01 -7.51
C GLN A 34 3.87 -8.75 -6.79
N SER A 35 4.42 -7.78 -7.53
CA SER A 35 4.57 -6.41 -7.06
C SER A 35 3.19 -5.80 -6.78
N LYS A 36 3.11 -4.96 -5.75
CA LYS A 36 1.85 -4.38 -5.27
C LYS A 36 2.03 -2.87 -5.09
N ILE A 37 0.97 -2.13 -5.38
CA ILE A 37 0.92 -0.70 -5.17
C ILE A 37 -0.36 -0.35 -4.43
N GLU A 38 -0.25 0.60 -3.50
CA GLU A 38 -1.40 1.21 -2.84
C GLU A 38 -1.51 2.67 -3.25
N LEU A 39 -2.66 3.01 -3.81
CA LEU A 39 -2.98 4.36 -4.26
C LEU A 39 -3.72 5.12 -3.16
N PHE A 40 -3.43 6.42 -3.07
CA PHE A 40 -3.94 7.31 -2.02
C PHE A 40 -3.53 6.85 -0.61
N SER A 41 -2.37 6.20 -0.50
CA SER A 41 -1.87 5.76 0.81
C SER A 41 -1.47 6.95 1.67
N ARG A 42 -1.70 6.83 2.97
CA ARG A 42 -1.20 7.75 4.01
C ARG A 42 0.01 7.19 4.74
N ASP A 43 0.23 5.88 4.63
CA ASP A 43 1.30 5.13 5.30
C ASP A 43 1.96 4.14 4.32
N PRO A 44 3.30 4.00 4.31
CA PRO A 44 3.94 2.93 3.57
C PRO A 44 3.73 1.57 4.27
N ALA A 45 3.63 0.51 3.48
CA ALA A 45 3.55 -0.87 3.97
C ALA A 45 4.67 -1.73 3.36
N PRO A 46 5.35 -2.59 4.14
CA PRO A 46 6.37 -3.48 3.61
C PRO A 46 5.85 -4.33 2.45
N GLY A 47 6.61 -4.41 1.35
CA GLY A 47 6.20 -5.17 0.17
C GLY A 47 5.17 -4.47 -0.74
N TRP A 48 4.79 -3.22 -0.43
CA TRP A 48 3.92 -2.38 -1.23
C TRP A 48 4.61 -1.07 -1.62
N THR A 49 4.52 -0.72 -2.90
CA THR A 49 4.78 0.65 -3.36
C THR A 49 3.66 1.55 -2.82
N ALA A 50 4.02 2.66 -2.19
CA ALA A 50 3.06 3.60 -1.62
C ALA A 50 2.98 4.86 -2.48
N TRP A 51 1.81 5.12 -3.05
CA TRP A 51 1.55 6.33 -3.82
C TRP A 51 0.43 7.13 -3.15
N GLY A 52 0.79 8.28 -2.60
CA GLY A 52 -0.14 9.21 -1.95
C GLY A 52 0.58 10.47 -1.52
N LEU A 53 -0.17 11.57 -1.39
CA LEU A 53 0.40 12.87 -1.00
C LEU A 53 0.92 12.86 0.44
N GLU A 54 0.25 12.11 1.32
CA GLU A 54 0.59 11.96 2.73
C GLU A 54 1.59 10.82 2.98
N ALA A 55 1.74 9.88 2.03
CA ALA A 55 2.74 8.83 2.13
C ALA A 55 4.13 9.45 1.94
N LEU A 56 4.86 9.63 3.04
CA LEU A 56 6.25 10.03 3.05
C LEU A 56 7.12 8.91 2.45
N GLY A 57 7.14 8.84 1.11
CA GLY A 57 8.12 8.17 0.27
C GLY A 57 8.16 6.64 0.30
N VAL A 58 7.45 5.99 -0.62
CA VAL A 58 7.99 4.89 -1.46
C VAL A 58 7.23 4.88 -2.81
N GLY A 59 7.33 5.97 -3.57
CA GLY A 59 6.94 5.96 -4.99
C GLY A 59 8.12 5.48 -5.84
N PRO A 60 7.91 4.79 -6.98
CA PRO A 60 9.01 4.40 -7.87
C PRO A 60 9.80 5.63 -8.38
N ASP A 61 9.18 6.82 -8.32
CA ASP A 61 9.69 8.06 -8.90
C ASP A 61 10.37 8.99 -7.89
N ARG A 62 10.31 8.72 -6.57
CA ARG A 62 11.01 9.57 -5.58
C ARG A 62 12.50 9.27 -5.44
N ALA A 63 12.98 8.15 -5.98
CA ALA A 63 14.41 7.92 -6.17
C ALA A 63 15.01 8.80 -7.29
N GLY A 64 14.17 9.46 -8.11
CA GLY A 64 14.60 10.34 -9.21
C GLY A 64 14.47 11.85 -8.92
N LEU A 65 14.00 12.24 -7.73
CA LEU A 65 13.77 13.66 -7.39
C LEU A 65 14.95 14.31 -6.62
N GLU A 66 16.06 13.60 -6.41
CA GLU A 66 17.29 14.18 -5.84
C GLU A 66 18.13 14.98 -6.87
N GLY A 67 17.64 15.17 -8.11
CA GLY A 67 18.40 15.82 -9.19
C GLY A 67 17.80 17.09 -9.79
N ALA A 68 16.62 17.54 -9.36
CA ALA A 68 16.03 18.78 -9.85
C ALA A 68 16.38 19.92 -8.90
N GLY A 69 17.64 20.38 -8.99
CA GLY A 69 18.00 21.69 -8.50
C GLY A 69 17.27 22.76 -9.32
N ASP A 70 16.74 23.76 -8.63
CA ASP A 70 16.14 24.94 -9.24
C ASP A 70 17.20 25.70 -10.06
N GLU A 71 17.06 25.69 -11.39
CA GLU A 71 17.46 26.79 -12.27
C GLU A 71 16.21 27.37 -12.95
#